data_AF-A0A095X4X9-F1
#
_entry.id   AF-A0A095X4X9-F1
#
_cell.length_a   1.000
_cell.length_b   1.000
_cell.length_c   1.000
_cell.angle_alpha   90.00
_cell.angle_beta   90.00
_cell.angle_gamma   90.00
#
_symmetry.space_group_name_H-M   'P 1'
#
loop_
_entity.id
_entity.type
_entity.pdbx_description
1 polymer ?
#
loop_
_entity_poly.entity_id
_entity_poly.type
_entity_poly.pdbx_seq_one_letter_code
_entity_poly.pdbx_strand_id
1 'polypeptide(L)'
;MADKITFDREAIGVVEKNQWQDADSLAQIGASAGRISSSGVAVSLPGPGGSGPQELTSAVDAFNKAMSMVILEYSDAASNLGSATKGASANFDSTEKYNQERAARLGVEWDK
;
A
#
# COMPACT_ATOMS: atom_id res chain seq x y z
N MET A 1 32.23 23.92 -8.92
CA MET A 1 32.20 22.82 -7.94
C MET A 1 30.73 22.66 -7.53
N ALA A 2 30.33 21.55 -6.92
CA ALA A 2 28.96 21.45 -6.41
C ALA A 2 28.92 22.20 -5.07
N ASP A 3 28.67 23.51 -5.14
CA ASP A 3 28.80 24.42 -3.99
C ASP A 3 27.60 24.30 -3.02
N LYS A 4 26.67 23.38 -3.31
CA LYS A 4 25.47 23.07 -2.54
C LYS A 4 25.24 21.56 -2.51
N ILE A 5 25.33 20.95 -1.33
CA ILE A 5 24.91 19.56 -1.08
C ILE A 5 23.79 19.63 -0.03
N THR A 6 22.55 19.66 -0.51
CA THR A 6 21.34 19.62 0.32
C THR A 6 20.52 18.38 -0.01
N PHE A 7 19.78 17.87 0.97
CA PHE A 7 18.92 16.72 0.78
C PHE A 7 17.59 17.13 0.15
N ASP A 8 17.46 16.94 -1.16
CA ASP A 8 16.20 17.13 -1.87
C ASP A 8 15.42 15.81 -1.94
N ARG A 9 14.41 15.70 -1.07
CA ARG A 9 13.49 14.55 -0.98
C ARG A 9 12.79 14.25 -2.30
N GLU A 10 12.41 15.28 -3.06
CA GLU A 10 11.68 15.15 -4.32
C GLU A 10 12.60 14.66 -5.43
N ALA A 11 13.82 15.19 -5.50
CA ALA A 11 14.79 14.83 -6.52
C ALA A 11 15.22 13.36 -6.48
N ILE A 12 15.24 12.73 -5.31
CA ILE A 12 15.64 11.31 -5.17
C ILE A 12 14.45 10.34 -5.00
N GLY A 13 13.22 10.83 -5.11
CA GLY A 13 12.02 10.01 -5.00
C GLY A 13 11.71 9.46 -3.61
N VAL A 14 12.39 9.97 -2.56
CA VAL A 14 12.11 9.66 -1.15
C VAL A 14 11.06 10.64 -0.64
N VAL A 15 9.94 10.69 -1.38
CA VAL A 15 8.76 11.43 -0.98
C VAL A 15 7.80 10.42 -0.41
N GLU A 16 7.41 10.58 0.86
CA GLU A 16 6.27 9.87 1.43
C GLU A 16 5.07 10.28 0.56
N LYS A 17 4.73 9.45 -0.44
CA LYS A 17 3.63 9.78 -1.33
C LYS A 17 2.37 9.72 -0.47
N ASN A 18 1.69 10.86 -0.33
CA ASN A 18 0.34 10.95 0.25
C ASN A 18 -0.66 9.97 -0.39
N GLN A 19 -0.29 9.35 -1.50
CA GLN A 19 -1.01 8.30 -2.23
C GLN A 19 -1.10 6.97 -1.46
N TRP A 20 -0.40 6.75 -0.35
CA TRP A 20 -0.52 5.48 0.40
C TRP A 20 -1.76 5.35 1.26
N GLN A 21 -2.70 6.29 1.12
CA GLN A 21 -4.12 6.03 1.39
C GLN A 21 -4.68 4.86 0.57
N ASP A 22 -3.98 4.45 -0.49
CA ASP A 22 -4.27 3.23 -1.24
C ASP A 22 -4.31 2.01 -0.32
N ALA A 23 -3.48 1.93 0.73
CA ALA A 23 -3.50 0.79 1.65
C ALA A 23 -4.86 0.65 2.36
N ASP A 24 -5.34 1.71 3.01
CA ASP A 24 -6.62 1.68 3.72
C ASP A 24 -7.80 1.48 2.76
N SER A 25 -7.73 2.12 1.58
CA SER A 25 -8.74 1.95 0.54
C SER A 25 -8.78 0.50 0.03
N LEU A 26 -7.63 -0.10 -0.25
CA LEU A 26 -7.49 -1.49 -0.66
C LEU A 26 -7.94 -2.44 0.46
N ALA A 27 -7.64 -2.15 1.73
CA ALA A 27 -8.13 -2.94 2.85
C ALA A 27 -9.67 -2.96 2.91
N GLN A 28 -10.31 -1.80 2.75
CA GLN A 28 -11.77 -1.68 2.72
C GLN A 28 -12.37 -2.40 1.50
N ILE A 29 -11.76 -2.28 0.32
CA ILE A 29 -12.19 -2.99 -0.90
C ILE A 29 -12.03 -4.50 -0.72
N GLY A 30 -10.88 -4.97 -0.22
CA GLY A 30 -10.61 -6.38 0.02
C GLY A 30 -11.58 -7.00 1.01
N ALA A 31 -11.88 -6.29 2.11
CA ALA A 31 -12.89 -6.71 3.07
C ALA A 31 -14.31 -6.77 2.43
N SER A 32 -14.63 -5.83 1.55
CA SER A 32 -15.91 -5.80 0.84
C SER A 32 -16.03 -6.93 -0.18
N ALA A 33 -14.97 -7.21 -0.94
CA ALA A 33 -14.91 -8.31 -1.91
C ALA A 33 -15.19 -9.67 -1.25
N GLY A 34 -14.63 -9.90 -0.05
CA GLY A 34 -14.87 -11.14 0.71
C GLY A 34 -16.29 -11.28 1.27
N ARG A 35 -17.10 -10.21 1.26
CA ARG A 35 -18.49 -10.18 1.74
C ARG A 35 -19.52 -10.21 0.60
N ILE A 36 -19.09 -10.18 -0.66
CA ILE A 36 -20.00 -10.28 -1.79
C ILE A 36 -20.70 -11.63 -1.70
N SER A 37 -22.03 -11.58 -1.58
CA SER A 37 -22.85 -12.79 -1.46
C SER A 37 -22.87 -13.55 -2.78
N SER A 38 -22.70 -14.87 -2.71
CA SER A 38 -23.00 -15.79 -3.81
C SER A 38 -24.49 -16.10 -3.93
N SER A 39 -25.32 -15.58 -3.02
CA SER A 39 -26.77 -15.75 -3.07
C SER A 39 -27.33 -15.18 -4.37
N GLY A 40 -28.17 -15.98 -5.04
CA GLY A 40 -28.81 -15.58 -6.29
C GLY A 40 -27.92 -15.68 -7.54
N VAL A 41 -26.66 -16.12 -7.42
CA VAL A 41 -25.79 -16.43 -8.58
C VAL A 41 -26.38 -17.55 -9.43
N ALA A 42 -26.99 -18.54 -8.78
CA ALA A 42 -27.65 -19.66 -9.44
C ALA A 42 -28.95 -20.00 -8.73
N VAL A 43 -29.93 -20.49 -9.49
CA VAL A 43 -31.21 -20.98 -8.97
C VAL A 43 -31.34 -22.45 -9.35
N SER A 44 -31.53 -23.30 -8.35
CA SER A 44 -31.84 -24.71 -8.59
C SER A 44 -33.26 -24.84 -9.14
N LEU A 45 -33.39 -25.47 -10.31
CA LEU A 45 -34.70 -25.76 -10.90
C LEU A 45 -35.40 -26.91 -10.14
N PRO A 46 -36.73 -26.88 -10.01
CA PRO A 46 -37.48 -28.00 -9.44
C PRO A 46 -37.37 -29.25 -10.35
N GLY A 47 -36.85 -30.35 -9.80
CA GLY A 47 -36.59 -31.61 -10.52
C GLY A 47 -35.39 -32.35 -9.91
N PRO A 48 -34.87 -33.44 -10.53
CA PRO A 48 -33.66 -34.13 -10.04
C PRO A 48 -32.38 -33.31 -10.30
N GLY A 49 -32.49 -31.97 -10.29
CA GLY A 49 -31.50 -31.01 -10.79
C GLY A 49 -30.07 -31.38 -10.43
N GLY A 50 -29.17 -31.26 -11.42
CA GLY A 50 -27.76 -31.58 -11.27
C GLY A 50 -27.04 -30.65 -10.29
N SER A 51 -25.79 -30.97 -9.97
CA SER A 51 -24.95 -30.22 -9.04
C SER A 51 -24.55 -28.81 -9.51
N GLY A 52 -24.76 -28.49 -10.80
CA GLY A 52 -24.30 -27.25 -11.44
C GLY A 52 -24.62 -25.95 -10.69
N PRO A 53 -25.86 -25.69 -10.21
CA PRO A 53 -26.16 -24.50 -9.42
C PRO A 53 -25.35 -24.41 -8.11
N GLN A 54 -25.17 -25.55 -7.44
CA GLN A 54 -24.39 -25.64 -6.20
C GLN A 54 -22.89 -25.42 -6.46
N GLU A 55 -22.37 -26.01 -7.54
CA GLU A 55 -20.99 -25.86 -8.00
C GLU A 55 -20.70 -24.40 -8.38
N LEU A 56 -21.62 -23.74 -9.10
CA LEU A 56 -21.46 -22.34 -9.49
C LEU A 56 -21.48 -21.41 -8.27
N THR A 57 -22.38 -21.64 -7.32
CA THR A 57 -22.41 -20.89 -6.06
C THR A 57 -21.10 -21.06 -5.29
N SER A 58 -20.60 -22.29 -5.19
CA SER A 58 -19.34 -22.61 -4.51
C SER A 58 -18.13 -22.00 -5.21
N ALA A 59 -18.13 -21.97 -6.54
CA ALA A 59 -17.08 -21.35 -7.33
C ALA A 59 -17.03 -19.82 -7.12
N VAL A 60 -18.19 -19.16 -7.02
CA VAL A 60 -18.24 -17.72 -6.71
C VAL A 60 -17.76 -17.44 -5.29
N ASP A 61 -18.11 -18.27 -4.30
CA ASP A 61 -17.58 -18.13 -2.95
C ASP A 61 -16.05 -18.25 -2.91
N ALA A 62 -15.50 -19.21 -3.64
CA ALA A 62 -14.06 -19.39 -3.76
C ALA A 62 -13.39 -18.19 -4.46
N PHE A 63 -13.99 -17.71 -5.55
CA PHE A 63 -13.50 -16.54 -6.28
C PHE A 63 -13.50 -15.27 -5.41
N ASN A 64 -14.60 -14.96 -4.71
CA ASN A 64 -14.70 -13.79 -3.85
C ASN A 64 -13.66 -13.81 -2.73
N LYS A 65 -13.43 -14.99 -2.12
CA LYS A 65 -12.37 -15.18 -1.12
C LYS A 65 -10.98 -14.98 -1.71
N ALA A 66 -10.70 -15.55 -2.88
CA ALA A 66 -9.41 -15.39 -3.54
C ALA A 66 -9.13 -13.92 -3.88
N MET A 67 -10.11 -13.22 -4.45
CA MET A 67 -9.99 -11.80 -4.76
C MET A 67 -9.79 -10.94 -3.50
N SER A 68 -10.51 -11.24 -2.42
CA SER A 68 -10.32 -10.58 -1.13
C SER A 68 -8.88 -10.71 -0.63
N MET A 69 -8.31 -11.93 -0.66
CA MET A 69 -6.92 -12.16 -0.27
C MET A 69 -5.94 -11.38 -1.15
N VAL A 70 -6.08 -11.45 -2.48
CA VAL A 70 -5.20 -10.71 -3.40
C VAL A 70 -5.20 -9.22 -3.12
N ILE A 71 -6.38 -8.63 -2.90
CA ILE A 71 -6.50 -7.18 -2.64
C ILE A 71 -5.88 -6.81 -1.29
N LEU A 72 -6.04 -7.67 -0.27
CA LEU A 72 -5.42 -7.46 1.04
C LEU A 72 -3.87 -7.53 0.97
N GLU A 73 -3.31 -8.42 0.15
CA GLU A 73 -1.85 -8.46 -0.09
C GLU A 73 -1.35 -7.16 -0.75
N TYR A 74 -2.12 -6.58 -1.68
CA TYR A 74 -1.78 -5.26 -2.24
C TYR A 74 -1.86 -4.14 -1.19
N SER A 75 -2.83 -4.20 -0.28
CA SER A 75 -2.92 -3.28 0.86
C SER A 75 -1.68 -3.36 1.76
N ASP A 76 -1.23 -4.57 2.08
CA ASP A 76 -0.03 -4.80 2.90
C ASP A 76 1.23 -4.34 2.17
N ALA A 77 1.35 -4.62 0.87
CA ALA A 77 2.45 -4.14 0.05
C ALA A 77 2.50 -2.60 0.00
N ALA A 78 1.35 -1.93 -0.17
CA ALA A 78 1.26 -0.47 -0.14
C ALA A 78 1.66 0.10 1.24
N SER A 79 1.22 -0.53 2.33
CA SER A 79 1.59 -0.15 3.71
C SER A 79 3.09 -0.31 3.98
N ASN A 80 3.66 -1.44 3.55
CA ASN A 80 5.09 -1.73 3.70
C ASN A 80 5.95 -0.79 2.86
N LEU A 81 5.50 -0.51 1.63
CA LEU A 81 6.23 0.35 0.70
C LEU A 81 6.47 1.73 1.26
N GLY A 82 5.62 2.22 2.18
CA GLY A 82 6.36 2.96 3.18
C GLY A 82 5.81 3.60 4.40
N SER A 83 5.63 2.69 5.34
CA SER A 83 6.59 2.68 6.45
C SER A 83 8.09 2.81 6.04
N ALA A 84 8.61 2.02 5.10
CA ALA A 84 9.95 2.11 4.51
C ALA A 84 10.35 3.51 4.00
N THR A 85 9.60 4.15 3.09
CA THR A 85 9.96 5.51 2.62
C THR A 85 9.92 6.53 3.75
N LYS A 86 8.95 6.45 4.67
CA LYS A 86 8.93 7.31 5.87
C LYS A 86 10.21 7.15 6.71
N GLY A 87 10.66 5.90 6.92
CA GLY A 87 11.91 5.61 7.61
C GLY A 87 13.14 6.16 6.87
N ALA A 88 13.18 6.00 5.55
CA ALA A 88 14.26 6.55 4.72
C ALA A 88 14.31 8.08 4.82
N SER A 89 13.18 8.78 4.68
CA SER A 89 13.08 10.24 4.84
C SER A 89 13.62 10.68 6.20
N ALA A 90 13.19 10.03 7.28
CA ALA A 90 13.64 10.37 8.63
C ALA A 90 15.15 10.18 8.83
N ASN A 91 15.74 9.14 8.23
CA ASN A 91 17.18 8.91 8.30
C ASN A 91 17.98 9.99 7.56
N PHE A 92 17.52 10.38 6.36
CA PHE A 92 18.17 11.43 5.59
C PHE A 92 18.04 12.80 6.28
N ASP A 93 16.87 13.12 6.83
CA ASP A 93 16.65 14.34 7.61
C ASP A 93 17.56 14.42 8.84
N SER A 94 17.72 13.30 9.55
CA SER A 94 18.62 13.20 10.70
C SER A 94 20.08 13.44 10.28
N THR A 95 20.49 12.86 9.15
CA THR A 95 21.83 13.03 8.59
C THR A 95 22.09 14.47 8.17
N GLU A 96 21.14 15.10 7.48
CA GLU A 96 21.24 16.50 7.08
C GLU A 96 21.32 17.42 8.30
N LYS A 97 20.47 17.19 9.32
CA LYS A 97 20.50 17.96 10.57
C LYS A 97 21.83 17.82 11.31
N TYR A 98 22.34 16.59 11.44
CA TYR A 98 23.65 16.35 12.06
C TYR A 98 24.77 17.12 11.34
N ASN A 99 24.74 17.10 10.01
CA ASN A 99 25.72 17.79 9.20
C ASN A 99 25.60 19.32 9.36
N GLN A 100 24.39 19.88 9.34
CA GLN A 100 24.11 21.30 9.61
C GLN A 100 24.69 21.75 10.96
N GLU A 101 24.40 21.01 12.03
CA GLU A 101 24.94 21.29 13.36
C GLU A 101 26.47 21.24 13.39
N ARG A 102 27.08 20.30 12.64
CA ARG A 102 28.53 20.18 12.54
C ARG A 102 29.17 21.35 11.81
N ALA A 103 28.64 21.83 10.69
CA ALA A 103 29.23 22.99 10.02
C ALA A 103 29.08 24.27 10.84
N ALA A 104 27.93 24.45 11.52
CA ALA A 104 27.73 25.56 12.45
C ALA A 104 28.82 25.59 13.53
N ARG A 105 29.20 24.42 14.08
CA ARG A 105 30.33 24.31 15.03
C ARG A 105 31.69 24.61 14.41
N LEU A 106 31.86 24.36 13.12
CA LEU A 106 33.10 24.60 12.39
C LEU A 106 33.17 26.03 11.80
N GLY A 107 32.13 26.86 11.99
CA GLY A 107 32.07 28.22 11.44
C GLY A 107 31.91 28.26 9.93
N VAL A 108 31.42 27.18 9.32
CA VAL A 108 31.17 27.09 7.88
C VAL A 108 29.68 27.34 7.63
N GLU A 109 29.37 28.23 6.70
CA GLU A 109 28.00 28.61 6.35
C GLU A 109 27.30 27.43 5.65
N TRP A 110 26.16 26.98 6.21
CA TRP A 110 25.32 25.93 5.63
C TRP A 110 24.07 26.59 5.07
N ASP A 111 24.13 27.01 3.81
CA ASP A 111 22.98 27.61 3.12
C ASP A 111 22.04 26.55 2.55
N LYS A 112 20.73 26.75 2.77
CA LYS A 112 19.65 25.93 2.19
C LYS A 112 19.51 26.15 0.68
#